data_AF-A0ABD1FPF3-F1
#
_entry.id   AF-A0ABD1FPF3-F1
#
_cell.length_a   1.000
_cell.length_b   1.000
_cell.length_c   1.000
_cell.angle_alpha   90.00
_cell.angle_beta   90.00
_cell.angle_gamma   90.00
#
_symmetry.space_group_name_H-M   'P 1'
#
loop_
_entity.id
_entity.type
_entity.pdbx_description
1 polymer ?
#
loop_
_entity_poly.entity_id
_entity_poly.type
_entity_poly.pdbx_seq_one_letter_code
_entity_poly.pdbx_strand_id
1 'polypeptide(L)'
;MFGDVVAFDTTYSTNRYCMVFDPFTGKDNHCCPVAFGAGFAVHGGLSGEHSSGQDSFVDNKQKQINRSHMIYFRLLQRSESKIDDVIALANALERVEEQLFGDCGPLLPSTDNDRSIENIYGAARPDVITAHPPNVVKTKGSGSRQVSKKEAAIRRLNKPGRRCAKCHELGNHDSRNCLKIKEKLKKK
;
A
#
# COMPACT_ATOMS: atom_id res chain seq x y z
N MET A 1 -20.21 -4.32 -2.39
CA MET A 1 -19.13 -5.06 -1.70
C MET A 1 -17.87 -4.91 -2.53
N PHE A 2 -16.84 -4.27 -1.98
CA PHE A 2 -15.52 -4.13 -2.61
C PHE A 2 -14.76 -5.44 -2.42
N GLY A 3 -14.61 -6.22 -3.49
CA GLY A 3 -13.97 -7.53 -3.47
C GLY A 3 -12.69 -7.56 -4.29
N ASP A 4 -11.57 -7.66 -3.56
CA ASP A 4 -10.42 -8.53 -3.85
C ASP A 4 -9.56 -8.25 -5.08
N VAL A 5 -8.83 -7.12 -5.08
CA VAL A 5 -7.36 -7.11 -5.35
C VAL A 5 -6.75 -5.90 -4.64
N VAL A 6 -6.07 -6.13 -3.51
CA VAL A 6 -5.05 -5.18 -3.01
C VAL A 6 -3.77 -5.58 -3.71
N ALA A 7 -3.25 -4.72 -4.59
CA ALA A 7 -1.98 -4.97 -5.26
C ALA A 7 -0.87 -4.28 -4.45
N PHE A 8 0.01 -5.09 -3.88
CA PHE A 8 1.25 -4.65 -3.24
C PHE A 8 2.32 -4.55 -4.32
N ASP A 9 2.73 -3.33 -4.63
CA ASP A 9 3.79 -3.07 -5.59
C ASP A 9 4.88 -2.26 -4.89
N THR A 10 5.80 -2.96 -4.23
CA THR A 10 7.07 -2.38 -3.78
C THR A 10 7.99 -2.23 -5.00
N THR A 11 7.53 -1.51 -6.01
CA THR A 11 8.35 -1.24 -7.20
C THR A 11 9.41 -0.21 -6.84
N TYR A 12 10.63 -0.74 -6.69
CA TYR A 12 11.80 -0.17 -7.33
C TYR A 12 12.10 1.29 -7.01
N SER A 13 12.35 1.59 -5.76
CA SER A 13 13.44 2.47 -5.33
C SER A 13 13.23 2.72 -3.86
N THR A 14 14.20 2.33 -3.05
CA THR A 14 14.31 2.98 -1.77
C THR A 14 14.48 4.48 -2.02
N ASN A 15 13.68 5.33 -1.38
CA ASN A 15 13.86 6.79 -1.42
C ASN A 15 15.30 7.14 -0.94
N ARG A 16 15.74 8.39 -1.07
CA ARG A 16 17.03 8.92 -0.56
C ARG A 16 17.35 8.64 0.91
N TYR A 17 16.39 8.04 1.63
CA TYR A 17 16.40 7.63 3.02
C TYR A 17 16.43 6.10 3.21
N CYS A 18 16.71 5.31 2.17
CA CYS A 18 16.71 3.84 2.23
C CYS A 18 15.36 3.21 2.69
N MET A 19 14.25 3.94 2.58
CA MET A 19 12.91 3.46 2.93
C MET A 19 12.20 2.86 1.71
N VAL A 20 11.56 1.72 1.89
CA VAL A 20 10.66 1.09 0.90
C VAL A 20 9.34 1.84 0.91
N PHE A 21 8.98 2.46 -0.21
CA PHE A 21 7.65 3.03 -0.42
C PHE A 21 6.70 1.94 -0.91
N ASP A 22 5.58 1.77 -0.20
CA ASP A 22 4.56 0.77 -0.52
C ASP A 22 3.20 1.44 -0.74
N PRO A 23 2.80 1.72 -1.99
CA PRO A 23 1.50 2.27 -2.30
C PRO A 23 0.40 1.20 -2.21
N PHE A 24 -0.60 1.43 -1.36
CA PHE A 24 -1.81 0.63 -1.30
C PHE A 24 -2.75 1.06 -2.42
N THR A 25 -2.81 0.26 -3.48
CA THR A 25 -3.73 0.51 -4.60
C THR A 25 -4.74 -0.63 -4.75
N GLY A 26 -5.96 -0.30 -5.14
CA GLY A 26 -6.95 -1.26 -5.60
C GLY A 26 -7.63 -0.81 -6.88
N LYS A 27 -8.74 -1.45 -7.22
CA LYS A 27 -9.53 -1.13 -8.42
C LYS A 27 -10.92 -0.68 -8.04
N ASP A 28 -11.39 0.38 -8.69
CA ASP A 28 -12.79 0.78 -8.61
C ASP A 28 -13.69 -0.07 -9.52
N ASN A 29 -14.99 0.22 -9.46
CA ASN A 29 -16.01 -0.43 -10.28
C ASN A 29 -15.88 -0.13 -11.80
N HIS A 30 -15.05 0.84 -12.17
CA HIS A 30 -14.72 1.18 -13.55
C HIS A 30 -13.41 0.54 -14.02
N CYS A 31 -12.80 -0.33 -13.19
CA CYS A 31 -11.49 -0.95 -13.41
C CYS A 31 -10.33 0.05 -13.47
N CYS A 32 -10.51 1.27 -12.97
CA CYS A 32 -9.45 2.25 -12.80
C CYS A 32 -8.66 1.94 -11.51
N PRO A 33 -7.33 2.12 -11.51
CA PRO A 33 -6.55 2.04 -10.28
C PRO A 33 -6.94 3.18 -9.33
N VAL A 34 -7.15 2.86 -8.06
CA VAL A 34 -7.43 3.79 -6.97
C VAL A 34 -6.37 3.61 -5.90
N ALA A 35 -5.70 4.69 -5.50
CA ALA A 35 -4.79 4.69 -4.35
C ALA A 35 -5.61 4.88 -3.07
N PHE A 36 -5.48 3.93 -2.13
CA PHE A 36 -6.10 3.99 -0.81
C PHE A 36 -5.17 4.59 0.24
N GLY A 37 -3.86 4.48 0.04
CA GLY A 37 -2.86 5.02 0.96
C GLY A 37 -1.46 4.60 0.53
N ALA A 38 -0.46 4.92 1.35
CA ALA A 38 0.89 4.39 1.19
C ALA A 38 1.57 4.19 2.55
N GLY A 39 2.41 3.16 2.65
CA GLY A 39 3.28 2.89 3.79
C GLY A 39 4.74 3.15 3.45
N PHE A 40 5.53 3.49 4.46
CA PHE A 40 6.99 3.48 4.36
C PHE A 40 7.52 2.42 5.31
N ALA A 41 8.35 1.51 4.80
CA ALA A 41 9.04 0.51 5.61
C ALA A 41 10.55 0.77 5.58
N VAL A 42 11.16 0.91 6.74
CA VAL A 42 12.63 1.02 6.86
C VAL A 42 13.21 -0.36 6.58
N HIS A 43 14.14 -0.46 5.63
CA HIS A 43 14.85 -1.72 5.37
C HIS A 43 15.87 -1.93 6.50
N GLY A 44 15.45 -2.53 7.61
CA GLY A 44 16.38 -3.10 8.58
C GLY A 44 17.18 -4.18 7.86
N GLY A 45 18.50 -3.99 7.73
CA GLY A 45 19.39 -5.00 7.17
C GLY A 45 19.17 -6.33 7.88
N LEU A 46 18.82 -7.36 7.10
CA LEU A 46 18.89 -8.75 7.54
C LEU A 46 20.37 -9.13 7.71
N SER A 47 20.98 -8.70 8.80
CA SER A 47 22.15 -9.35 9.38
C SER A 47 21.79 -9.63 10.83
N GLY A 48 21.46 -10.89 11.09
CA GLY A 48 20.88 -11.33 12.35
C GLY A 48 21.81 -11.08 13.53
N GLU A 49 21.28 -10.38 14.53
CA GLU A 49 21.51 -10.68 15.93
C GLU A 49 20.15 -10.61 16.63
N HIS A 50 19.57 -11.79 16.87
CA HIS A 50 18.33 -11.94 17.59
C HIS A 50 18.64 -11.78 19.09
N SER A 51 18.80 -10.55 19.57
CA SER A 51 18.83 -10.27 21.02
C SER A 51 17.40 -10.03 21.51
N SER A 52 16.82 -11.06 22.12
CA SER A 52 15.43 -11.20 22.61
C SER A 52 15.03 -10.25 23.77
N GLY A 53 15.52 -9.00 23.78
CA GLY A 53 15.29 -8.04 24.87
C GLY A 53 14.74 -6.67 24.46
N GLN A 54 14.57 -6.36 23.17
CA GLN A 54 14.23 -5.00 22.70
C GLN A 54 12.76 -4.77 22.30
N ASP A 55 11.99 -5.84 22.01
CA ASP A 55 10.60 -5.75 21.53
C ASP A 55 9.60 -5.20 22.57
N SER A 56 9.85 -5.43 23.87
CA SER A 56 8.95 -4.99 24.95
C SER A 56 9.06 -3.50 25.29
N PHE A 57 10.21 -2.89 25.01
CA PHE A 57 10.46 -1.47 25.30
C PHE A 57 9.78 -0.56 24.28
N VAL A 58 9.82 -0.94 22.99
CA VAL A 58 9.17 -0.21 21.89
C VAL A 58 7.65 -0.22 22.08
N ASP A 59 7.06 -1.36 22.47
CA ASP A 59 5.62 -1.48 22.73
C ASP A 59 5.18 -0.64 23.96
N ASN A 60 5.95 -0.65 25.05
CA ASN A 60 5.62 0.15 26.24
C ASN A 60 5.77 1.66 25.98
N LYS A 61 6.81 2.10 25.27
CA LYS A 61 6.98 3.52 24.89
C LYS A 61 5.81 3.98 24.02
N GLN A 62 5.43 3.20 23.01
CA GLN A 62 4.30 3.52 22.14
C GLN A 62 2.97 3.56 22.92
N LYS A 63 2.77 2.65 23.87
CA LYS A 63 1.61 2.65 24.77
C LYS A 63 1.51 3.92 25.61
N GLN A 64 2.63 4.41 26.14
CA GLN A 64 2.64 5.68 26.90
C GLN A 64 2.40 6.90 26.00
N ILE A 65 2.95 6.91 24.78
CA ILE A 65 2.68 7.97 23.78
C ILE A 65 1.19 7.99 23.41
N ASN A 66 0.59 6.84 23.17
CA ASN A 66 -0.83 6.75 22.87
C ASN A 66 -1.68 7.25 24.06
N ARG A 67 -1.26 6.95 25.29
CA ARG A 67 -1.91 7.47 26.50
C ARG A 67 -1.80 8.99 26.61
N SER A 68 -0.63 9.58 26.36
CA SER A 68 -0.44 11.04 26.42
C SER A 68 -1.29 11.76 25.36
N HIS A 69 -1.33 11.24 24.14
CA HIS A 69 -2.20 11.76 23.07
C HIS A 69 -3.68 11.76 23.50
N MET A 70 -4.17 10.65 24.07
CA MET A 70 -5.55 10.55 24.54
C MET A 70 -5.89 11.57 25.62
N ILE A 71 -4.94 11.91 26.49
CA ILE A 71 -5.14 12.92 27.53
C ILE A 71 -5.18 14.32 26.91
N TYR A 72 -4.22 14.63 26.03
CA TYR A 72 -4.16 15.93 25.34
C TYR A 72 -5.46 16.23 24.57
N PHE A 73 -5.91 15.31 23.71
CA PHE A 73 -7.14 15.52 22.92
C PHE A 73 -8.37 15.70 23.79
N ARG A 74 -8.48 14.95 24.89
CA ARG A 74 -9.59 15.10 25.84
C ARG A 74 -9.59 16.48 26.50
N LEU A 75 -8.42 16.99 26.87
CA LEU A 75 -8.30 18.32 27.48
C LEU A 75 -8.64 19.41 26.48
N LEU A 76 -8.12 19.30 25.25
CA LEU A 76 -8.39 20.25 24.17
C LEU A 76 -9.90 20.38 23.89
N GLN A 77 -10.58 19.24 23.66
CA GLN A 77 -12.03 19.20 23.41
C GLN A 77 -12.86 19.84 24.53
N ARG A 78 -12.40 19.76 25.79
CA ARG A 78 -13.10 20.37 26.93
C ARG A 78 -12.84 21.88 27.01
N SER A 79 -11.61 22.30 26.73
CA SER A 79 -11.23 23.71 26.75
C SER A 79 -11.81 24.50 25.58
N GLU A 80 -12.09 23.87 24.43
CA GLU A 80 -12.58 24.52 23.20
C GLU A 80 -13.85 25.38 23.40
N SER A 81 -14.63 25.12 24.46
CA SER A 81 -15.85 25.88 24.74
C SER A 81 -15.59 27.30 25.26
N LYS A 82 -14.40 27.60 25.82
CA LYS A 82 -14.07 28.91 26.40
C LYS A 82 -12.62 29.27 26.15
N ILE A 83 -12.39 30.49 25.68
CA ILE A 83 -11.03 30.97 25.36
C ILE A 83 -10.09 30.97 26.58
N ASP A 84 -10.61 31.30 27.77
CA ASP A 84 -9.83 31.31 29.01
C ASP A 84 -9.30 29.91 29.37
N ASP A 85 -10.11 28.87 29.13
CA ASP A 85 -9.74 27.49 29.39
C ASP A 85 -8.67 27.00 28.39
N VAL A 86 -8.75 27.46 27.12
CA VAL A 86 -7.73 27.18 26.11
C VAL A 86 -6.40 27.84 26.48
N ILE A 87 -6.44 29.10 26.93
CA ILE A 87 -5.25 29.82 27.41
C ILE A 87 -4.65 29.13 28.63
N ALA A 88 -5.48 28.73 29.59
CA ALA A 88 -5.04 28.00 30.78
C ALA A 88 -4.40 26.65 30.42
N LEU A 89 -4.95 25.93 29.42
CA LEU A 89 -4.39 24.69 28.91
C LEU A 89 -3.03 24.93 28.24
N ALA A 90 -2.90 25.96 27.40
CA ALA A 90 -1.64 26.30 26.73
C ALA A 90 -0.52 26.58 27.75
N ASN A 91 -0.78 27.47 28.72
CA ASN A 91 0.16 27.78 29.80
C ASN A 91 0.52 26.53 30.63
N ALA A 92 -0.41 25.58 30.80
CA ALA A 92 -0.13 24.33 31.49
C ALA A 92 0.78 23.40 30.70
N LEU A 93 0.67 23.37 29.37
CA LEU A 93 1.54 22.60 28.50
C LEU A 93 2.96 23.20 28.46
N GLU A 94 3.09 24.52 28.42
CA GLU A 94 4.40 25.21 28.53
C GLU A 94 5.12 24.85 29.84
N ARG A 95 4.41 24.82 30.97
CA ARG A 95 4.99 24.36 32.25
C ARG A 95 5.43 22.89 32.22
N VAL A 96 4.71 22.03 31.49
CA VAL A 96 5.10 20.63 31.32
C VAL A 96 6.33 20.51 30.43
N GLU A 97 6.43 21.34 29.39
CA GLU A 97 7.62 21.44 28.53
C GLU A 97 8.85 21.83 29.35
N GLU A 98 8.75 22.88 30.17
CA GLU A 98 9.82 23.30 31.09
C GLU A 98 10.23 22.20 32.08
N GLN A 99 9.26 21.47 32.65
CA GLN A 99 9.56 20.37 33.57
C GLN A 99 10.25 19.18 32.92
N LEU A 100 9.97 18.91 31.64
CA LEU A 100 10.52 17.77 30.91
C LEU A 100 11.85 18.10 30.23
N PHE A 101 12.05 19.34 29.78
CA PHE A 101 13.15 19.73 28.90
C PHE A 101 13.99 20.93 29.42
N GLY A 102 13.55 21.62 30.48
CA GLY A 102 14.24 22.78 31.07
C GLY A 102 14.33 23.99 30.14
N ASP A 103 15.33 24.87 30.36
CA ASP A 103 15.66 26.04 29.52
C ASP A 103 16.24 25.67 28.14
N CYS A 104 16.33 24.38 27.82
CA CYS A 104 16.72 23.95 26.49
C CYS A 104 15.51 24.16 25.57
N GLY A 105 15.39 25.38 25.04
CA GLY A 105 14.33 25.77 24.12
C GLY A 105 14.18 24.78 22.96
N PRO A 106 13.03 24.78 22.27
CA PRO A 106 12.69 23.74 21.32
C PRO A 106 13.83 23.58 20.32
N LEU A 107 14.38 22.36 20.22
CA LEU A 107 14.91 21.92 18.95
C LEU A 107 13.69 21.90 18.03
N LEU A 108 13.36 23.06 17.46
CA LEU A 108 12.45 23.19 16.35
C LEU A 108 12.69 21.98 15.44
N PRO A 109 11.65 21.28 14.95
CA PRO A 109 11.83 20.38 13.83
C PRO A 109 12.59 21.21 12.82
N SER A 110 13.82 20.78 12.58
CA SER A 110 14.79 21.64 11.93
C SER A 110 14.16 22.06 10.61
N THR A 111 14.30 23.34 10.23
CA THR A 111 13.87 23.79 8.88
C THR A 111 14.59 23.01 7.78
N ASP A 112 15.68 22.33 8.14
CA ASP A 112 16.25 21.25 7.39
C ASP A 112 15.37 19.98 7.54
N ASN A 113 14.61 19.76 6.47
CA ASN A 113 13.71 18.62 6.27
C ASN A 113 14.42 17.28 6.50
N ASP A 114 15.73 17.20 6.24
CA ASP A 114 16.48 15.95 6.40
C ASP A 114 16.52 15.57 7.89
N ARG A 115 16.83 16.51 8.79
CA ARG A 115 16.86 16.26 10.25
C ARG A 115 15.48 15.94 10.83
N SER A 116 14.42 16.56 10.29
CA SER A 116 13.04 16.25 10.69
C SER A 116 12.64 14.82 10.30
N ILE A 117 13.06 14.34 9.13
CA ILE A 117 12.84 12.97 8.67
C ILE A 117 13.67 11.99 9.54
N GLU A 118 14.94 12.28 9.81
CA GLU A 118 15.79 11.46 10.69
C GLU A 118 15.19 11.31 12.10
N ASN A 119 14.62 12.38 12.67
CA ASN A 119 13.98 12.33 13.98
C ASN A 119 12.69 11.48 14.00
N ILE A 120 11.91 11.49 12.93
CA ILE A 120 10.66 10.72 12.82
C ILE A 120 10.97 9.21 12.66
N TYR A 121 11.99 8.88 11.86
CA TYR A 121 12.32 7.49 11.53
C TYR A 121 13.46 6.89 12.37
N GLY A 122 14.15 7.71 13.18
CA GLY A 122 15.21 7.28 14.11
C GLY A 122 16.50 6.81 13.44
N ALA A 123 16.69 7.11 12.16
CA ALA A 123 17.86 6.69 11.38
C ALA A 123 18.39 7.85 10.54
N ALA A 124 19.71 8.05 10.59
CA ALA A 124 20.40 9.05 9.79
C ALA A 124 20.38 8.67 8.30
N ARG A 125 20.33 9.68 7.43
CA ARG A 125 20.42 9.48 5.99
C ARG A 125 21.80 8.89 5.62
N PRO A 126 21.88 7.75 4.91
CA PRO A 126 23.15 7.20 4.47
C PRO A 126 23.76 8.01 3.33
N ASP A 127 25.06 8.29 3.41
CA ASP A 127 25.82 9.07 2.39
C ASP A 127 25.88 8.37 1.02
N VAL A 128 25.81 7.04 1.02
CA VAL A 128 25.89 6.21 -0.19
C VAL A 128 24.68 5.27 -0.25
N ILE A 129 23.87 5.40 -1.29
CA ILE A 129 22.71 4.55 -1.55
C ILE A 129 23.12 3.46 -2.54
N THR A 130 23.44 2.26 -2.04
CA THR A 130 23.68 1.09 -2.89
C THR A 130 22.36 0.37 -3.14
N ALA A 131 21.58 0.84 -4.11
CA ALA A 131 20.35 0.18 -4.51
C ALA A 131 20.66 -1.01 -5.43
N HIS A 132 20.58 -2.23 -4.90
CA HIS A 132 20.60 -3.43 -5.74
C HIS A 132 19.20 -3.70 -6.31
N PRO A 133 19.08 -4.11 -7.58
CA PRO A 133 17.81 -4.58 -8.11
C PRO A 133 17.30 -5.72 -7.21
N PRO A 134 16.03 -5.69 -6.78
CA PRO A 134 15.48 -6.78 -5.99
C PRO A 134 15.64 -8.10 -6.76
N ASN A 135 15.97 -9.16 -6.03
CA ASN A 135 15.91 -10.51 -6.59
C ASN A 135 14.55 -10.69 -7.27
N VAL A 136 14.52 -11.21 -8.50
CA VAL A 136 13.27 -11.34 -9.26
C VAL A 136 12.38 -12.36 -8.57
N VAL A 137 11.53 -11.90 -7.65
CA VAL A 137 10.52 -12.73 -6.97
C VAL A 137 9.21 -12.60 -7.73
N LYS A 138 8.68 -13.73 -8.20
CA LYS A 138 7.36 -13.80 -8.86
C LYS A 138 6.26 -13.78 -7.78
N THR A 139 5.97 -12.60 -7.22
CA THR A 139 4.91 -12.43 -6.21
C THR A 139 3.52 -12.23 -6.81
N LYS A 140 3.46 -11.82 -8.08
CA LYS A 140 2.21 -11.71 -8.83
C LYS A 140 1.85 -13.09 -9.37
N GLY A 141 0.77 -13.68 -8.85
CA GLY A 141 0.17 -14.88 -9.45
C GLY A 141 0.05 -14.68 -10.97
N SER A 142 0.20 -15.75 -11.74
CA SER A 142 0.28 -15.74 -13.21
C SER A 142 -1.03 -15.31 -13.92
N GLY A 143 -1.88 -14.54 -13.25
CA GLY A 143 -3.07 -13.93 -13.78
C GLY A 143 -2.71 -13.03 -14.95
N SER A 144 -3.18 -13.41 -16.13
CA SER A 144 -3.07 -12.58 -17.33
C SER A 144 -3.76 -11.23 -17.13
N ARG A 145 -3.23 -10.19 -17.76
CA ARG A 145 -3.83 -8.85 -17.83
C ARG A 145 -5.35 -8.94 -18.13
N GLN A 146 -6.14 -8.21 -17.35
CA GLN A 146 -7.59 -8.06 -17.62
C GLN A 146 -7.81 -7.45 -19.00
N VAL A 147 -8.66 -8.10 -19.80
CA VAL A 147 -8.91 -7.76 -21.20
C VAL A 147 -10.15 -6.87 -21.29
N SER A 148 -10.07 -5.75 -22.01
CA SER A 148 -11.22 -4.84 -22.18
C SER A 148 -12.35 -5.50 -22.99
N LYS A 149 -13.60 -4.99 -22.88
CA LYS A 149 -14.73 -5.49 -23.70
C LYS A 149 -14.43 -5.42 -25.20
N LYS A 150 -13.81 -4.32 -25.66
CA LYS A 150 -13.39 -4.13 -27.06
C LYS A 150 -12.34 -5.17 -27.46
N GLU A 151 -11.30 -5.34 -26.65
CA GLU A 151 -10.23 -6.29 -26.92
C GLU A 151 -10.73 -7.75 -26.89
N ALA A 152 -11.64 -8.09 -25.97
CA ALA A 152 -12.26 -9.41 -25.89
C ALA A 152 -13.13 -9.69 -27.13
N ALA A 153 -13.86 -8.69 -27.63
CA ALA A 153 -14.62 -8.81 -28.88
C ALA A 153 -13.68 -9.06 -30.07
N ILE A 154 -12.57 -8.32 -30.18
CA ILE A 154 -11.56 -8.52 -31.22
C ILE A 154 -10.95 -9.92 -31.14
N ARG A 155 -10.58 -10.40 -29.95
CA ARG A 155 -10.05 -11.76 -29.76
C ARG A 155 -11.06 -12.86 -30.14
N ARG A 156 -12.36 -12.63 -29.93
CA ARG A 156 -13.42 -13.57 -30.34
C ARG A 156 -13.58 -13.61 -31.86
N LEU A 157 -13.52 -12.46 -32.52
CA LEU A 157 -13.59 -12.35 -33.98
C LEU A 157 -12.36 -12.99 -34.64
N ASN A 158 -11.18 -12.79 -34.06
CA ASN A 158 -9.92 -13.32 -34.56
C ASN A 158 -9.62 -14.74 -34.09
N LYS A 159 -10.58 -15.42 -33.44
CA LYS A 159 -10.35 -16.79 -32.97
C LYS A 159 -10.26 -17.71 -34.19
N PRO A 160 -9.18 -18.49 -34.36
CA PRO A 160 -9.04 -19.34 -35.53
C PRO A 160 -10.14 -20.40 -35.54
N GLY A 161 -10.70 -20.63 -36.73
CA GLY A 161 -11.65 -21.70 -36.95
C GLY A 161 -11.00 -23.05 -36.63
N ARG A 162 -11.73 -23.94 -35.95
CA ARG A 162 -11.28 -25.29 -35.65
C ARG A 162 -11.94 -26.31 -36.58
N ARG A 163 -11.31 -27.45 -36.77
CA ARG A 163 -11.87 -28.55 -37.57
C ARG A 163 -13.02 -29.20 -36.80
N CYS A 164 -14.19 -29.28 -37.42
CA CYS A 164 -15.33 -29.98 -36.84
C CYS A 164 -15.16 -31.51 -36.98
N ALA A 165 -15.36 -32.27 -35.89
CA ALA A 165 -15.20 -33.73 -35.91
C ALA A 165 -16.26 -34.46 -36.77
N LYS A 166 -17.40 -33.82 -37.09
CA LYS A 166 -18.49 -34.45 -37.86
C LYS A 166 -18.51 -34.08 -39.34
N CYS A 167 -18.18 -32.84 -39.70
CA CYS A 167 -18.14 -32.40 -41.10
C CYS A 167 -16.73 -32.16 -41.63
N HIS A 168 -15.69 -32.29 -40.78
CA HIS A 168 -14.27 -32.15 -41.11
C HIS A 168 -13.84 -30.79 -41.70
N GLU A 169 -14.72 -29.78 -41.68
CA GLU A 169 -14.43 -28.43 -42.14
C GLU A 169 -13.95 -27.52 -41.02
N LEU A 170 -13.13 -26.53 -41.39
CA LEU A 170 -12.68 -25.47 -40.49
C LEU A 170 -13.78 -24.42 -40.32
N GLY A 171 -14.12 -24.09 -39.07
CA GLY A 171 -15.07 -23.02 -38.80
C GLY A 171 -15.28 -22.75 -37.32
N ASN A 172 -16.20 -21.81 -37.04
CA ASN A 172 -16.55 -21.38 -35.68
C ASN A 172 -17.67 -22.24 -35.07
N HIS A 173 -17.63 -23.55 -35.30
CA HIS A 173 -18.62 -24.49 -34.78
C HIS A 173 -17.97 -25.79 -34.32
N ASP A 174 -18.74 -26.64 -33.64
CA ASP A 174 -18.28 -27.94 -33.15
C ASP A 174 -19.28 -29.04 -33.54
N SER A 175 -19.00 -30.26 -33.10
CA SER A 175 -19.86 -31.42 -33.37
C SER A 175 -21.28 -31.29 -32.82
N ARG A 176 -21.50 -30.43 -31.81
CA ARG A 176 -22.80 -30.18 -31.18
C ARG A 176 -23.58 -29.10 -31.93
N ASN A 177 -22.90 -28.13 -32.51
CA ASN A 177 -23.53 -27.05 -33.28
C ASN A 177 -23.30 -27.10 -34.79
N CYS A 178 -22.95 -28.27 -35.34
CA CYS A 178 -22.73 -28.44 -36.77
C CYS A 178 -24.05 -28.40 -37.55
N LEU A 179 -24.27 -27.32 -38.32
CA LEU A 179 -25.48 -27.11 -39.12
C LEU A 179 -25.64 -28.19 -40.21
N LYS A 180 -24.55 -28.60 -40.86
CA LYS A 180 -24.59 -29.63 -41.91
C LYS A 180 -25.14 -30.97 -41.42
N ILE A 181 -24.84 -31.34 -40.18
CA ILE A 181 -25.39 -32.57 -39.58
C ILE A 181 -26.84 -32.35 -39.14
N LYS A 182 -27.16 -31.18 -38.56
CA LYS A 182 -28.55 -30.84 -38.21
C LYS A 182 -29.47 -30.85 -39.43
N GLU A 183 -29.01 -30.33 -40.56
CA GLU A 183 -29.76 -30.35 -41.83
C GLU A 183 -29.92 -31.76 -42.40
N LYS A 184 -28.88 -32.61 -42.29
CA LYS A 184 -28.98 -34.04 -42.69
C LYS A 184 -29.96 -34.83 -41.83
N LEU A 185 -30.08 -34.50 -40.54
CA LEU A 185 -31.04 -35.12 -39.63
C LEU A 185 -32.48 -34.61 -39.86
N LYS A 186 -32.65 -33.38 -40.33
CA LYS A 186 -33.97 -32.80 -40.67
C LYS A 186 -34.54 -33.28 -42.00
N LYS A 187 -33.71 -33.87 -42.87
CA LYS A 187 -34.09 -34.39 -44.20
C LYS A 187 -34.38 -35.90 -44.19
N LYS A 188 -34.31 -36.54 -43.03
CA LYS A 188 -34.77 -37.91 -42.77
C LYS A 188 -36.10 -37.85 -42.03
#